data_AF-A0A947EF13-F1
#
_entry.id   AF-A0A947EF13-F1
#
_cell.length_a   1.000
_cell.length_b   1.000
_cell.length_c   1.000
_cell.angle_alpha   90.00
_cell.angle_beta   90.00
_cell.angle_gamma   90.00
#
_symmetry.space_group_name_H-M   'P 1'
#
loop_
_entity.id
_entity.type
_entity.pdbx_description
1 polymer ?
#
loop_
_entity_poly.entity_id
_entity_poly.type
_entity_poly.pdbx_seq_one_letter_code
_entity_poly.pdbx_strand_id
1 'polypeptide(L)'
;PSVLIGHSLGGAAVIFAAAQMDYVKAVATVAAPADPEHVTHLLQNSIEEIEASGQATVNLSGRNFTIKKQFLEDLQEQTLERTLKQLRKPLLVLHSPQDTIVGIRNAELLYHAAHHPKSFVTLDGADHLLSNREDSTYVGEIIAGWAPRYLDIPKTNKLKSDHQVVARLDREDGFTTQMNVGNHSLIADEPTSFGGNDFGPSPYELVSAGLSACTVMTLQMYAKRKGWPLESVEVHTTYGKTHALDCEACESDSAKIDTFHRTLKFEGALDEKQRTRMLQIADKCPVHKTLHSEVQVITSELK
;
A
#
# COMPACT_ATOMS: atom_id res chain seq x y z
N PRO A 1 -15.83 -3.19 7.12
CA PRO A 1 -14.80 -2.20 7.54
C PRO A 1 -15.16 -1.62 8.91
N SER A 2 -14.21 -1.51 9.85
CA SER A 2 -14.48 -0.98 11.20
C SER A 2 -14.39 0.56 11.28
N VAL A 3 -13.79 1.20 10.28
CA VAL A 3 -13.72 2.66 10.13
C VAL A 3 -14.15 3.04 8.71
N LEU A 4 -14.86 4.15 8.58
CA LEU A 4 -15.13 4.78 7.28
C LEU A 4 -14.45 6.14 7.21
N ILE A 5 -13.80 6.41 6.08
CA ILE A 5 -13.11 7.67 5.81
C ILE A 5 -13.69 8.20 4.49
N GLY A 6 -14.16 9.44 4.50
CA GLY A 6 -14.74 10.08 3.32
C GLY A 6 -14.14 11.45 3.07
N HIS A 7 -13.79 11.73 1.83
CA HIS A 7 -13.30 13.04 1.39
C HIS A 7 -14.37 13.76 0.55
N SER A 8 -14.50 15.07 0.72
CA SER A 8 -15.47 15.90 -0.02
C SER A 8 -16.89 15.31 0.10
N LEU A 9 -17.60 15.11 -1.01
CA LEU A 9 -18.91 14.44 -1.05
C LEU A 9 -18.90 13.04 -0.42
N GLY A 10 -17.78 12.32 -0.53
CA GLY A 10 -17.60 11.04 0.14
C GLY A 10 -17.70 11.14 1.66
N GLY A 11 -17.36 12.30 2.24
CA GLY A 11 -17.51 12.59 3.67
C GLY A 11 -18.96 12.57 4.14
N ALA A 12 -19.85 13.22 3.41
CA ALA A 12 -21.29 13.17 3.69
C ALA A 12 -21.83 11.73 3.49
N ALA A 13 -21.42 11.06 2.42
CA ALA A 13 -21.83 9.69 2.13
C ALA A 13 -21.43 8.70 3.24
N VAL A 14 -20.20 8.78 3.77
CA VAL A 14 -19.78 7.87 4.85
C VAL A 14 -20.51 8.12 6.16
N ILE A 15 -20.97 9.35 6.44
CA ILE A 15 -21.80 9.63 7.61
C ILE A 15 -23.14 8.89 7.51
N PHE A 16 -23.82 8.98 6.36
CA PHE A 16 -25.07 8.25 6.13
C PHE A 16 -24.88 6.74 6.16
N ALA A 17 -23.86 6.23 5.48
CA ALA A 17 -23.55 4.81 5.47
C ALA A 17 -23.23 4.31 6.89
N ALA A 18 -22.43 5.06 7.65
CA ALA A 18 -22.07 4.69 9.02
C ALA A 18 -23.30 4.61 9.93
N ALA A 19 -24.29 5.48 9.77
CA ALA A 19 -25.51 5.42 10.58
C ALA A 19 -26.33 4.13 10.36
N GLN A 20 -26.17 3.46 9.21
CA GLN A 20 -26.87 2.23 8.85
C GLN A 20 -26.06 0.95 9.11
N MET A 21 -24.77 1.08 9.48
CA MET A 21 -23.85 -0.06 9.58
C MET A 21 -23.30 -0.27 11.00
N ASP A 22 -23.90 -1.16 11.79
CA ASP A 22 -23.53 -1.39 13.21
C ASP A 22 -22.08 -1.87 13.44
N TYR A 23 -21.47 -2.52 12.44
CA TYR A 23 -20.09 -2.97 12.51
C TYR A 23 -19.07 -1.82 12.34
N VAL A 24 -19.48 -0.66 11.80
CA VAL A 24 -18.63 0.54 11.74
C VAL A 24 -18.54 1.14 13.14
N LYS A 25 -17.31 1.34 13.61
CA LYS A 25 -16.98 1.81 14.96
C LYS A 25 -16.50 3.26 15.00
N ALA A 26 -16.04 3.82 13.90
CA ALA A 26 -15.54 5.20 13.83
C ALA A 26 -15.72 5.79 12.42
N VAL A 27 -15.86 7.11 12.33
CA VAL A 27 -16.00 7.86 11.07
C VAL A 27 -15.01 9.02 11.05
N ALA A 28 -14.31 9.19 9.93
CA ALA A 28 -13.51 10.38 9.66
C ALA A 28 -13.94 11.04 8.35
N THR A 29 -14.02 12.37 8.36
CA THR A 29 -14.38 13.15 7.17
C THR A 29 -13.30 14.18 6.88
N VAL A 30 -12.94 14.33 5.61
CA VAL A 30 -11.98 15.33 5.13
C VAL A 30 -12.68 16.26 4.16
N ALA A 31 -12.69 17.56 4.44
CA ALA A 31 -13.28 18.57 3.56
C ALA A 31 -14.77 18.32 3.21
N ALA A 32 -15.54 17.77 4.15
CA ALA A 32 -16.91 17.31 3.88
C ALA A 32 -17.94 18.45 3.92
N PRO A 33 -18.90 18.49 2.98
CA PRO A 33 -20.01 19.42 3.04
C PRO A 33 -21.00 19.00 4.13
N ALA A 34 -21.61 19.98 4.79
CA ALA A 34 -22.61 19.80 5.83
C ALA A 34 -24.05 19.98 5.30
N ASP A 35 -24.20 20.67 4.17
CA ASP A 35 -25.50 21.01 3.62
C ASP A 35 -25.61 20.69 2.11
N PRO A 36 -26.84 20.63 1.59
CA PRO A 36 -27.12 20.31 0.19
C PRO A 36 -26.78 21.44 -0.78
N GLU A 37 -26.85 22.71 -0.34
CA GLU A 37 -26.54 23.86 -1.20
C GLU A 37 -25.09 23.77 -1.70
N HIS A 38 -24.14 23.40 -0.84
CA HIS A 38 -22.74 23.20 -1.23
C HIS A 38 -22.56 22.00 -2.17
N VAL A 39 -23.31 20.92 -1.96
CA VAL A 39 -23.31 19.77 -2.88
C VAL A 39 -23.86 20.16 -4.24
N THR A 40 -24.86 21.03 -4.28
CA THR A 40 -25.47 21.52 -5.51
C THR A 40 -24.44 22.29 -6.35
N HIS A 41 -23.62 23.13 -5.70
CA HIS A 41 -22.50 23.81 -6.36
C HIS A 41 -21.40 22.89 -6.89
N LEU A 42 -21.15 21.75 -6.21
CA LEU A 42 -20.17 20.75 -6.65
C LEU A 42 -20.63 19.96 -7.88
N LEU A 43 -21.94 19.78 -8.04
CA LEU A 43 -22.53 18.95 -9.08
C LEU A 43 -23.01 19.74 -10.30
N GLN A 44 -23.07 21.07 -10.20
CA GLN A 44 -23.32 22.02 -11.30
C GLN A 44 -24.41 21.53 -12.30
N ASN A 45 -24.08 21.53 -13.60
CA ASN A 45 -24.96 21.22 -14.72
C ASN A 45 -25.49 19.78 -14.73
N SER A 46 -24.99 18.90 -13.87
CA SER A 46 -25.46 17.52 -13.79
C SER A 46 -26.72 17.38 -12.94
N ILE A 47 -27.13 18.38 -12.16
CA ILE A 47 -28.34 18.27 -11.32
C ILE A 47 -29.58 18.10 -12.18
N GLU A 48 -29.74 18.91 -13.23
CA GLU A 48 -30.88 18.78 -14.15
C GLU A 48 -30.93 17.37 -14.77
N GLU A 49 -29.77 16.82 -15.12
CA GLU A 49 -29.65 15.45 -15.64
C GLU A 49 -29.99 14.39 -14.58
N ILE A 50 -29.52 14.56 -13.34
CA ILE A 50 -29.82 13.66 -12.22
C ILE A 50 -31.32 13.67 -11.91
N GLU A 51 -31.95 14.85 -11.89
CA GLU A 51 -33.37 15.00 -11.60
C GLU A 51 -34.26 14.39 -12.70
N ALA A 52 -33.85 14.53 -13.96
CA ALA A 52 -34.59 14.06 -15.13
C ALA A 52 -34.43 12.55 -15.39
N SER A 53 -33.21 12.03 -15.28
CA SER A 53 -32.90 10.63 -15.64
C SER A 53 -32.74 9.70 -14.43
N GLY A 54 -32.71 10.25 -13.22
CA GLY A 54 -32.53 9.52 -11.96
C GLY A 54 -31.05 9.29 -11.58
N GLN A 55 -30.10 9.58 -12.47
CA GLN A 55 -28.65 9.55 -12.18
C GLN A 55 -27.84 10.29 -13.24
N ALA A 56 -26.67 10.84 -12.91
CA ALA A 56 -25.75 11.39 -13.91
C ALA A 56 -24.30 10.99 -13.62
N THR A 57 -23.48 11.06 -14.66
CA THR A 57 -22.04 10.88 -14.51
C THR A 57 -21.38 12.24 -14.30
N VAL A 58 -20.80 12.46 -13.13
CA VAL A 58 -20.18 13.72 -12.72
C VAL A 58 -18.68 13.54 -12.67
N ASN A 59 -17.93 14.50 -13.23
CA ASN A 59 -16.48 14.53 -13.08
C ASN A 59 -16.10 15.27 -11.79
N LEU A 60 -15.55 14.54 -10.83
CA LEU A 60 -15.03 15.10 -9.59
C LEU A 60 -13.52 14.83 -9.56
N SER A 61 -12.74 15.91 -9.62
CA SER A 61 -11.26 15.87 -9.52
C SER A 61 -10.60 14.96 -10.56
N GLY A 62 -11.11 14.97 -11.79
CA GLY A 62 -10.58 14.20 -12.92
C GLY A 62 -11.09 12.76 -13.01
N ARG A 63 -12.00 12.33 -12.12
CA ARG A 63 -12.62 11.00 -12.16
C ARG A 63 -14.13 11.10 -12.36
N ASN A 64 -14.67 10.19 -13.16
CA ASN A 64 -16.10 10.11 -13.43
C ASN A 64 -16.79 9.22 -12.39
N PHE A 65 -17.84 9.74 -11.76
CA PHE A 65 -18.67 9.04 -10.78
C PHE A 65 -20.14 9.09 -11.20
N THR A 66 -20.86 7.98 -11.08
CA THR A 66 -22.32 7.98 -11.26
C THR A 66 -22.99 8.33 -9.95
N ILE A 67 -23.71 9.44 -9.92
CA ILE A 67 -24.46 9.92 -8.76
C ILE A 67 -25.95 9.75 -9.05
N LYS A 68 -26.66 9.09 -8.13
CA LYS A 68 -28.11 8.85 -8.23
C LYS A 68 -28.89 9.99 -7.58
N LYS A 69 -30.10 10.24 -8.09
CA LYS A 69 -31.05 11.21 -7.53
C LYS A 69 -31.33 10.98 -6.06
N GLN A 70 -31.44 9.72 -5.64
CA GLN A 70 -31.61 9.35 -4.24
C GLN A 70 -30.57 10.00 -3.31
N PHE A 71 -29.31 10.14 -3.74
CA PHE A 71 -28.28 10.77 -2.91
C PHE A 71 -28.55 12.27 -2.69
N LEU A 72 -29.10 12.97 -3.68
CA LEU A 72 -29.46 14.39 -3.55
C LEU A 72 -30.69 14.57 -2.66
N GLU A 73 -31.70 13.72 -2.84
CA GLU A 73 -32.90 13.68 -2.02
C GLU A 73 -32.52 13.41 -0.54
N ASP A 74 -31.65 12.42 -0.33
CA ASP A 74 -31.12 12.10 1.00
C ASP A 74 -30.45 13.34 1.60
N LEU A 75 -29.64 14.10 0.86
CA LEU A 75 -29.01 15.32 1.36
C LEU A 75 -30.03 16.43 1.67
N GLN A 76 -30.99 16.70 0.78
CA GLN A 76 -31.93 17.83 0.86
C GLN A 76 -32.87 17.80 2.08
N GLU A 77 -33.23 16.62 2.58
CA GLU A 77 -34.25 16.46 3.64
C GLU A 77 -33.78 16.77 5.09
N GLN A 78 -32.77 17.63 5.30
CA GLN A 78 -32.16 17.90 6.63
C GLN A 78 -31.64 16.64 7.36
N THR A 79 -31.40 15.56 6.62
CA THR A 79 -31.05 14.27 7.20
C THR A 79 -29.65 14.27 7.78
N LEU A 80 -28.68 15.06 7.30
CA LEU A 80 -27.30 14.96 7.78
C LEU A 80 -27.17 15.39 9.23
N GLU A 81 -27.78 16.51 9.63
CA GLU A 81 -27.81 16.94 11.04
C GLU A 81 -28.49 15.89 11.92
N ARG A 82 -29.65 15.37 11.48
CA ARG A 82 -30.37 14.32 12.20
C ARG A 82 -29.57 13.01 12.29
N THR A 83 -28.90 12.64 11.21
CA THR A 83 -28.04 11.46 11.09
C THR A 83 -26.87 11.59 12.05
N LEU A 84 -26.21 12.74 12.11
CA LEU A 84 -25.11 13.02 13.03
C LEU A 84 -25.55 12.95 14.50
N LYS A 85 -26.76 13.43 14.84
CA LYS A 85 -27.34 13.26 16.18
C LYS A 85 -27.62 11.79 16.52
N GLN A 86 -27.93 10.96 15.53
CA GLN A 86 -28.23 9.55 15.71
C GLN A 86 -27.02 8.62 15.53
N LEU A 87 -25.92 9.13 14.96
CA LEU A 87 -24.77 8.33 14.53
C LEU A 87 -24.15 7.51 15.67
N ARG A 88 -24.11 8.09 16.89
CA ARG A 88 -23.61 7.45 18.13
C ARG A 88 -22.24 6.77 17.96
N LYS A 89 -21.41 7.27 17.06
CA LYS A 89 -20.05 6.79 16.76
C LYS A 89 -19.07 7.95 16.83
N PRO A 90 -17.81 7.70 17.26
CA PRO A 90 -16.71 8.65 17.16
C PRO A 90 -16.62 9.30 15.77
N LEU A 91 -16.57 10.63 15.75
CA LEU A 91 -16.43 11.43 14.54
C LEU A 91 -15.17 12.29 14.59
N LEU A 92 -14.32 12.18 13.56
CA LEU A 92 -13.20 13.10 13.32
C LEU A 92 -13.48 13.94 12.08
N VAL A 93 -13.55 15.26 12.24
CA VAL A 93 -13.71 16.21 11.14
C VAL A 93 -12.36 16.87 10.87
N LEU A 94 -11.82 16.71 9.67
CA LEU A 94 -10.61 17.39 9.20
C LEU A 94 -10.96 18.35 8.08
N HIS A 95 -10.54 19.61 8.19
CA HIS A 95 -10.93 20.62 7.20
C HIS A 95 -9.95 21.78 7.17
N SER A 96 -9.66 22.30 5.97
CA SER A 96 -8.80 23.47 5.79
C SER A 96 -9.58 24.78 5.95
N PRO A 97 -9.05 25.78 6.69
CA PRO A 97 -9.60 27.13 6.70
C PRO A 97 -9.45 27.86 5.36
N GLN A 98 -8.57 27.40 4.47
CA GLN A 98 -8.35 27.94 3.13
C GLN A 98 -9.05 27.13 2.02
N ASP A 99 -9.90 26.17 2.36
CA ASP A 99 -10.70 25.42 1.38
C ASP A 99 -11.69 26.36 0.66
N THR A 100 -11.48 26.58 -0.63
CA THR A 100 -12.31 27.45 -1.48
C THR A 100 -13.47 26.71 -2.15
N ILE A 101 -13.55 25.39 -2.01
CA ILE A 101 -14.58 24.55 -2.65
C ILE A 101 -15.66 24.20 -1.64
N VAL A 102 -15.26 23.69 -0.46
CA VAL A 102 -16.16 23.46 0.67
C VAL A 102 -15.62 24.28 1.83
N GLY A 103 -16.21 25.44 2.11
CA GLY A 103 -15.71 26.33 3.14
C GLY A 103 -15.73 25.72 4.55
N ILE A 104 -14.80 26.15 5.40
CA ILE A 104 -14.58 25.65 6.78
C ILE A 104 -15.82 25.67 7.68
N ARG A 105 -16.80 26.54 7.38
CA ARG A 105 -18.09 26.58 8.06
C ARG A 105 -18.83 25.24 8.02
N ASN A 106 -18.62 24.43 6.99
CA ASN A 106 -19.17 23.08 6.93
C ASN A 106 -18.63 22.19 8.06
N ALA A 107 -17.33 22.27 8.35
CA ALA A 107 -16.75 21.53 9.48
C ALA A 107 -17.35 21.95 10.82
N GLU A 108 -17.58 23.25 11.02
CA GLU A 108 -18.26 23.78 12.20
C GLU A 108 -19.67 23.19 12.34
N LEU A 109 -20.47 23.19 11.26
CA LEU A 109 -21.82 22.62 11.25
C LEU A 109 -21.82 21.13 11.57
N LEU A 110 -20.94 20.33 10.93
CA LEU A 110 -20.79 18.90 11.21
C LEU A 110 -20.41 18.65 12.68
N TYR A 111 -19.44 19.41 13.19
CA TYR A 111 -18.98 19.29 14.56
C TYR A 111 -20.08 19.64 15.56
N HIS A 112 -20.85 20.70 15.34
CA HIS A 112 -21.94 21.08 16.23
C HIS A 112 -23.10 20.07 16.21
N ALA A 113 -23.45 19.54 15.03
CA ALA A 113 -24.52 18.56 14.87
C ALA A 113 -24.22 17.21 15.56
N ALA A 114 -22.96 16.77 15.58
CA ALA A 114 -22.56 15.49 16.16
C ALA A 114 -22.58 15.50 17.71
N HIS A 115 -22.80 14.33 18.32
CA HIS A 115 -22.55 14.12 19.76
C HIS A 115 -21.11 13.64 20.02
N HIS A 116 -20.65 13.76 21.27
CA HIS A 116 -19.35 13.20 21.66
C HIS A 116 -19.35 11.66 21.61
N PRO A 117 -18.19 11.02 21.33
CA PRO A 117 -16.89 11.66 21.07
C PRO A 117 -16.78 12.24 19.65
N LYS A 118 -16.37 13.50 19.58
CA LYS A 118 -16.17 14.25 18.33
C LYS A 118 -14.89 15.06 18.42
N SER A 119 -14.20 15.20 17.30
CA SER A 119 -12.91 15.88 17.20
C SER A 119 -12.88 16.71 15.92
N PHE A 120 -12.19 17.85 15.97
CA PHE A 120 -11.94 18.69 14.81
C PHE A 120 -10.45 18.97 14.70
N VAL A 121 -9.90 18.84 13.48
CA VAL A 121 -8.50 19.14 13.17
C VAL A 121 -8.47 20.08 11.96
N THR A 122 -7.81 21.22 12.13
CA THR A 122 -7.58 22.17 11.05
C THR A 122 -6.46 21.69 10.13
N LEU A 123 -6.62 21.87 8.82
CA LEU A 123 -5.62 21.55 7.79
C LEU A 123 -5.06 22.85 7.20
N ASP A 124 -4.27 23.59 7.99
CA ASP A 124 -3.77 24.91 7.60
C ASP A 124 -2.91 24.84 6.32
N GLY A 125 -3.20 25.71 5.36
CA GLY A 125 -2.49 25.80 4.09
C GLY A 125 -2.89 24.76 3.05
N ALA A 126 -3.66 23.72 3.42
CA ALA A 126 -4.08 22.69 2.50
C ALA A 126 -5.22 23.17 1.59
N ASP A 127 -5.21 22.73 0.32
CA ASP A 127 -6.35 22.94 -0.59
C ASP A 127 -7.41 21.83 -0.43
N HIS A 128 -8.54 21.97 -1.14
CA HIS A 128 -9.64 21.01 -1.06
C HIS A 128 -9.21 19.57 -1.40
N LEU A 129 -8.27 19.41 -2.33
CA LEU A 129 -7.89 18.09 -2.86
C LEU A 129 -6.66 17.49 -2.19
N LEU A 130 -6.08 18.20 -1.20
CA LEU A 130 -4.80 17.85 -0.59
C LEU A 130 -3.72 17.63 -1.67
N SER A 131 -3.63 18.57 -2.62
CA SER A 131 -2.72 18.46 -3.78
C SER A 131 -1.24 18.38 -3.38
N ASN A 132 -0.88 18.96 -2.23
CA ASN A 132 0.41 18.76 -1.62
C ASN A 132 0.46 17.42 -0.85
N ARG A 133 1.49 16.62 -1.15
CA ARG A 133 1.72 15.31 -0.54
C ARG A 133 1.91 15.40 0.97
N GLU A 134 2.50 16.48 1.47
CA GLU A 134 2.70 16.67 2.91
C GLU A 134 1.36 16.74 3.67
N ASP A 135 0.37 17.45 3.12
CA ASP A 135 -0.95 17.59 3.73
C ASP A 135 -1.73 16.27 3.73
N SER A 136 -1.70 15.52 2.63
CA SER A 136 -2.33 14.20 2.56
C SER A 136 -1.67 13.17 3.47
N THR A 137 -0.34 13.24 3.64
CA THR A 137 0.39 12.41 4.59
C THR A 137 -0.01 12.75 6.03
N TYR A 138 -0.03 14.04 6.36
CA TYR A 138 -0.46 14.53 7.68
C TYR A 138 -1.89 14.09 8.02
N VAL A 139 -2.85 14.23 7.09
CA VAL A 139 -4.22 13.74 7.27
C VAL A 139 -4.23 12.24 7.57
N GLY A 140 -3.45 11.44 6.83
CA GLY A 140 -3.31 10.01 7.05
C GLY A 140 -2.78 9.67 8.44
N GLU A 141 -1.73 10.37 8.89
CA GLU A 141 -1.13 10.19 10.21
C GLU A 141 -2.09 10.56 11.35
N ILE A 142 -2.83 11.66 11.22
CA ILE A 142 -3.83 12.08 12.21
C ILE A 142 -4.94 11.03 12.33
N ILE A 143 -5.48 10.55 11.20
CA ILE A 143 -6.52 9.50 11.21
C ILE A 143 -5.96 8.21 11.80
N ALA A 144 -4.75 7.81 11.42
CA ALA A 144 -4.08 6.61 11.92
C ALA A 144 -3.72 6.68 13.41
N GLY A 145 -3.44 7.88 13.94
CA GLY A 145 -3.23 8.10 15.38
C GLY A 145 -4.52 8.18 16.19
N TRP A 146 -5.59 8.71 15.60
CA TRP A 146 -6.90 8.87 16.23
C TRP A 146 -7.72 7.56 16.29
N ALA A 147 -7.77 6.82 15.18
CA ALA A 147 -8.62 5.64 15.03
C ALA A 147 -8.36 4.52 16.06
N PRO A 148 -7.10 4.17 16.44
CA PRO A 148 -6.80 3.12 17.41
C PRO A 148 -7.45 3.32 18.79
N ARG A 149 -7.87 4.55 19.13
CA ARG A 149 -8.59 4.82 20.37
C ARG A 149 -9.98 4.15 20.42
N TYR A 150 -10.56 3.87 19.26
CA TYR A 150 -11.93 3.37 19.11
C TYR A 150 -12.00 2.02 18.39
N LEU A 151 -10.93 1.63 17.71
CA LEU A 151 -10.84 0.39 16.98
C LEU A 151 -10.06 -0.64 17.80
N ASP A 152 -10.57 -1.88 17.80
CA ASP A 152 -9.77 -3.03 18.18
C ASP A 152 -8.89 -3.38 16.99
N ILE A 153 -7.73 -2.73 16.90
CA ILE A 153 -6.72 -3.04 15.89
C ILE A 153 -5.99 -4.28 16.40
N PRO A 154 -6.08 -5.42 15.69
CA PRO A 154 -5.33 -6.60 16.08
C PRO A 154 -3.87 -6.20 16.23
N LYS A 155 -3.31 -6.38 17.44
CA LYS A 155 -1.87 -6.24 17.60
C LYS A 155 -1.27 -7.28 16.68
N THR A 156 -0.63 -6.84 15.60
CA THR A 156 0.19 -7.73 14.79
C THR A 156 1.27 -8.24 15.72
N ASN A 157 1.15 -9.50 16.14
CA ASN A 157 2.18 -10.17 16.92
C ASN A 157 3.39 -10.30 16.01
N LYS A 158 4.25 -9.28 16.00
CA LYS A 158 5.53 -9.34 15.30
C LYS A 158 6.23 -10.61 15.75
N LEU A 159 6.54 -11.48 14.80
CA LEU A 159 7.30 -12.70 15.02
C LEU A 159 8.66 -12.36 15.64
N LYS A 160 8.81 -12.57 16.94
CA LYS A 160 10.11 -12.35 17.60
C LYS A 160 10.92 -13.64 17.53
N SER A 161 12.19 -13.49 17.20
CA SER A 161 13.17 -14.56 17.21
C SER A 161 14.53 -13.98 17.56
N ASP A 162 15.33 -14.75 18.30
CA ASP A 162 16.73 -14.43 18.56
C ASP A 162 17.64 -14.82 17.39
N HIS A 163 17.07 -15.45 16.34
CA HIS A 163 17.75 -15.79 15.10
C HIS A 163 17.62 -14.67 14.05
N GLN A 164 18.49 -14.70 13.04
CA GLN A 164 18.50 -13.69 11.97
C GLN A 164 17.19 -13.63 11.17
N VAL A 165 16.50 -14.76 11.04
CA VAL A 165 15.24 -14.90 10.31
C VAL A 165 14.32 -15.86 11.07
N VAL A 166 13.02 -15.56 11.08
CA VAL A 166 11.96 -16.48 11.50
C VAL A 166 10.83 -16.45 10.47
N ALA A 167 10.26 -17.61 10.19
CA ALA A 167 9.09 -17.79 9.35
C ALA A 167 8.04 -18.59 10.15
N ARG A 168 6.78 -18.18 10.08
CA ARG A 168 5.65 -18.89 10.68
C ARG A 168 4.50 -18.93 9.69
N LEU A 169 3.87 -20.08 9.62
CA LEU A 169 2.69 -20.36 8.82
C LEU A 169 1.73 -21.13 9.73
N ASP A 170 0.52 -20.60 9.90
CA ASP A 170 -0.56 -21.32 10.57
C ASP A 170 -1.38 -22.10 9.52
N ARG A 171 -2.04 -23.18 9.94
CA ARG A 171 -2.68 -24.12 9.00
C ARG A 171 -3.76 -23.45 8.13
N GLU A 172 -4.49 -22.49 8.68
CA GLU A 172 -5.51 -21.74 7.96
C GLU A 172 -4.96 -20.80 6.87
N ASP A 173 -3.67 -20.45 6.90
CA ASP A 173 -3.07 -19.44 6.01
C ASP A 173 -2.66 -20.01 4.63
N GLY A 174 -2.81 -21.31 4.40
CA GLY A 174 -2.35 -21.95 3.16
C GLY A 174 -0.83 -21.91 3.04
N PHE A 175 -0.30 -21.25 2.00
CA PHE A 175 1.15 -21.00 1.84
C PHE A 175 1.58 -19.61 2.31
N THR A 176 0.65 -18.74 2.68
CA THR A 176 0.97 -17.39 3.14
C THR A 176 1.75 -17.48 4.47
N THR A 177 3.02 -17.13 4.40
CA THR A 177 3.99 -17.28 5.49
C THR A 177 4.39 -15.91 6.01
N GLN A 178 4.18 -15.66 7.29
CA GLN A 178 4.66 -14.46 7.95
C GLN A 178 6.15 -14.62 8.30
N MET A 179 6.95 -13.62 7.99
CA MET A 179 8.40 -13.64 8.24
C MET A 179 8.86 -12.38 8.97
N ASN A 180 9.88 -12.54 9.82
CA ASN A 180 10.70 -11.43 10.27
C ASN A 180 12.17 -11.70 9.90
N VAL A 181 12.78 -10.77 9.19
CA VAL A 181 14.20 -10.81 8.76
C VAL A 181 14.90 -9.62 9.42
N GLY A 182 15.70 -9.88 10.45
CA GLY A 182 16.16 -8.84 11.37
C GLY A 182 14.98 -8.07 11.98
N ASN A 183 14.93 -6.76 11.75
CA ASN A 183 13.85 -5.88 12.25
C ASN A 183 12.71 -5.65 11.23
N HIS A 184 12.75 -6.32 10.08
CA HIS A 184 11.82 -6.10 8.98
C HIS A 184 10.81 -7.24 8.91
N SER A 185 9.53 -6.89 8.78
CA SER A 185 8.46 -7.85 8.52
C SER A 185 8.28 -8.06 7.02
N LEU A 186 8.22 -9.32 6.61
CA LEU A 186 8.01 -9.75 5.23
C LEU A 186 6.90 -10.80 5.20
N ILE A 187 6.30 -10.98 4.02
CA ILE A 187 5.41 -12.09 3.71
C ILE A 187 6.08 -12.89 2.60
N ALA A 188 6.07 -14.21 2.72
CA ALA A 188 6.32 -15.12 1.61
C ALA A 188 5.01 -15.84 1.27
N ASP A 189 4.82 -16.22 0.02
CA ASP A 189 3.65 -17.00 -0.40
C ASP A 189 4.01 -17.84 -1.62
N GLU A 190 3.06 -18.56 -2.19
CA GLU A 190 3.19 -19.13 -3.53
C GLU A 190 2.14 -18.52 -4.47
N PRO A 191 2.37 -18.57 -5.79
CA PRO A 191 1.34 -18.22 -6.76
C PRO A 191 0.10 -19.10 -6.61
N THR A 192 -1.04 -18.60 -7.06
CA THR A 192 -2.31 -19.36 -7.08
C THR A 192 -2.22 -20.67 -7.88
N SER A 193 -1.37 -20.72 -8.91
CA SER A 193 -1.11 -21.94 -9.69
C SER A 193 -0.45 -23.07 -8.90
N PHE A 194 0.19 -22.76 -7.77
CA PHE A 194 0.79 -23.70 -6.83
C PHE A 194 -0.01 -23.82 -5.52
N GLY A 195 -1.22 -23.21 -5.47
CA GLY A 195 -2.14 -23.30 -4.34
C GLY A 195 -1.93 -22.24 -3.26
N GLY A 196 -1.09 -21.22 -3.50
CA GLY A 196 -0.93 -20.07 -2.61
C GLY A 196 -1.90 -18.92 -2.91
N ASN A 197 -1.73 -17.80 -2.21
CA ASN A 197 -2.62 -16.63 -2.35
C ASN A 197 -1.99 -15.47 -3.12
N ASP A 198 -0.72 -15.58 -3.54
CA ASP A 198 0.03 -14.52 -4.21
C ASP A 198 0.12 -13.22 -3.38
N PHE A 199 0.16 -13.33 -2.05
CA PHE A 199 0.30 -12.17 -1.15
C PHE A 199 1.75 -11.75 -0.90
N GLY A 200 2.71 -12.55 -1.35
CA GLY A 200 4.13 -12.29 -1.22
C GLY A 200 4.94 -13.13 -2.22
N PRO A 201 6.24 -12.83 -2.37
CA PRO A 201 7.13 -13.60 -3.23
C PRO A 201 7.23 -15.07 -2.81
N SER A 202 7.44 -15.93 -3.80
CA SER A 202 7.84 -17.31 -3.62
C SER A 202 9.20 -17.46 -2.94
N PRO A 203 9.48 -18.60 -2.28
CA PRO A 203 10.79 -18.87 -1.68
C PRO A 203 11.95 -18.70 -2.66
N TYR A 204 11.80 -19.12 -3.91
CA TYR A 204 12.84 -18.95 -4.93
C TYR A 204 12.99 -17.50 -5.40
N GLU A 205 11.92 -16.72 -5.40
CA GLU A 205 12.00 -15.27 -5.64
C GLU A 205 12.71 -14.56 -4.48
N LEU A 206 12.54 -15.00 -3.23
CA LEU A 206 13.29 -14.49 -2.09
C LEU A 206 14.79 -14.79 -2.19
N VAL A 207 15.16 -16.01 -2.61
CA VAL A 207 16.58 -16.36 -2.87
C VAL A 207 17.13 -15.52 -4.04
N SER A 208 16.37 -15.39 -5.11
CA SER A 208 16.73 -14.57 -6.28
C SER A 208 16.90 -13.09 -5.90
N ALA A 209 16.02 -12.56 -5.04
CA ALA A 209 16.09 -11.21 -4.52
C ALA A 209 17.36 -10.99 -3.70
N GLY A 210 17.72 -11.94 -2.82
CA GLY A 210 18.97 -11.91 -2.07
C GLY A 210 20.21 -11.88 -2.99
N LEU A 211 20.21 -12.70 -4.04
CA LEU A 211 21.28 -12.73 -5.04
C LEU A 211 21.38 -11.40 -5.81
N SER A 212 20.25 -10.86 -6.30
CA SER A 212 20.19 -9.56 -6.99
C SER A 212 20.72 -8.44 -6.09
N ALA A 213 20.21 -8.36 -4.85
CA ALA A 213 20.59 -7.34 -3.88
C ALA A 213 22.09 -7.38 -3.57
N CYS A 214 22.63 -8.57 -3.29
CA CYS A 214 24.06 -8.74 -3.02
C CYS A 214 24.92 -8.34 -4.23
N THR A 215 24.44 -8.62 -5.44
CA THR A 215 25.12 -8.27 -6.70
C THR A 215 25.19 -6.76 -6.89
N VAL A 216 24.07 -6.03 -6.82
CA VAL A 216 24.05 -4.56 -6.99
C VAL A 216 24.89 -3.86 -5.92
N MET A 217 24.82 -4.31 -4.65
CA MET A 217 25.63 -3.75 -3.55
C MET A 217 27.14 -3.93 -3.82
N THR A 218 27.54 -5.11 -4.30
CA THR A 218 28.94 -5.41 -4.60
C THR A 218 29.47 -4.56 -5.76
N LEU A 219 28.66 -4.38 -6.80
CA LEU A 219 29.00 -3.58 -7.98
C LEU A 219 29.15 -2.10 -7.63
N GLN A 220 28.20 -1.54 -6.86
CA GLN A 220 28.27 -0.16 -6.40
C GLN A 220 29.49 0.07 -5.50
N MET A 221 29.75 -0.84 -4.56
CA MET A 221 30.94 -0.79 -3.70
C MET A 221 32.23 -0.79 -4.52
N TYR A 222 32.32 -1.65 -5.54
CA TYR A 222 33.50 -1.75 -6.39
C TYR A 222 33.71 -0.49 -7.24
N ALA A 223 32.66 0.00 -7.89
CA ALA A 223 32.71 1.23 -8.68
C ALA A 223 33.17 2.43 -7.83
N LYS A 224 32.59 2.60 -6.63
CA LYS A 224 32.99 3.64 -5.68
C LYS A 224 34.48 3.53 -5.30
N ARG A 225 34.96 2.33 -4.99
CA ARG A 225 36.37 2.09 -4.64
C ARG A 225 37.33 2.45 -5.78
N LYS A 226 36.89 2.29 -7.04
CA LYS A 226 37.68 2.60 -8.23
C LYS A 226 37.49 4.03 -8.75
N GLY A 227 36.57 4.80 -8.16
CA GLY A 227 36.22 6.14 -8.64
C GLY A 227 35.55 6.11 -10.02
N TRP A 228 34.82 5.05 -10.35
CA TRP A 228 34.16 4.91 -11.65
C TRP A 228 32.80 5.63 -11.66
N PRO A 229 32.42 6.28 -12.77
CA PRO A 229 31.19 7.07 -12.88
C PRO A 229 29.96 6.17 -13.12
N LEU A 230 29.71 5.23 -12.22
CA LEU A 230 28.48 4.44 -12.20
C LEU A 230 27.41 5.22 -11.43
N GLU A 231 26.31 5.54 -12.09
CA GLU A 231 25.18 6.28 -11.51
C GLU A 231 24.15 5.31 -10.91
N SER A 232 23.79 4.28 -11.66
CA SER A 232 22.84 3.26 -11.22
C SER A 232 23.18 1.88 -11.81
N VAL A 233 22.75 0.82 -11.11
CA VAL A 233 22.85 -0.56 -11.59
C VAL A 233 21.58 -1.32 -11.27
N GLU A 234 21.04 -2.01 -12.27
CA GLU A 234 19.89 -2.90 -12.13
C GLU A 234 20.33 -4.35 -12.42
N VAL A 235 19.82 -5.29 -11.62
CA VAL A 235 20.02 -6.73 -11.82
C VAL A 235 18.65 -7.38 -11.90
N HIS A 236 18.33 -7.96 -13.05
CA HIS A 236 17.17 -8.82 -13.24
C HIS A 236 17.60 -10.27 -13.03
N THR A 237 16.94 -10.98 -12.12
CA THR A 237 17.23 -12.39 -11.86
C THR A 237 15.99 -13.23 -12.11
N THR A 238 16.14 -14.30 -12.88
CA THR A 238 15.10 -15.30 -13.11
C THR A 238 15.63 -16.66 -12.69
N TYR A 239 14.87 -17.36 -11.85
CA TYR A 239 15.14 -18.74 -11.48
C TYR A 239 14.40 -19.70 -12.42
N GLY A 240 15.05 -20.80 -12.78
CA GLY A 240 14.46 -21.91 -13.52
C GLY A 240 15.34 -23.14 -13.50
N LYS A 241 14.86 -24.25 -14.07
CA LYS A 241 15.63 -25.48 -14.22
C LYS A 241 16.07 -25.65 -15.67
N THR A 242 17.38 -25.75 -15.91
CA THR A 242 17.95 -25.91 -17.27
C THR A 242 18.86 -27.13 -17.35
N HIS A 243 19.13 -27.64 -18.55
CA HIS A 243 20.08 -28.75 -18.73
C HIS A 243 21.50 -28.33 -18.30
N ALA A 244 22.22 -29.24 -17.64
CA ALA A 244 23.64 -29.03 -17.36
C ALA A 244 24.44 -28.93 -18.67
N LEU A 245 25.38 -27.97 -18.75
CA LEU A 245 26.18 -27.69 -19.95
C LEU A 245 27.03 -28.89 -20.42
N ASP A 246 27.34 -29.82 -19.52
CA ASP A 246 28.19 -30.99 -19.76
C ASP A 246 27.44 -32.33 -19.59
N CYS A 247 26.22 -32.45 -20.11
CA CYS A 247 25.47 -33.71 -20.04
C CYS A 247 25.41 -34.39 -21.40
N GLU A 248 26.04 -35.57 -21.55
CA GLU A 248 25.93 -36.41 -22.74
C GLU A 248 24.61 -37.22 -22.79
N ALA A 249 23.74 -37.10 -21.78
CA ALA A 249 22.46 -37.82 -21.67
C ALA A 249 21.31 -36.87 -21.31
N CYS A 250 20.96 -35.97 -22.23
CA CYS A 250 19.98 -34.89 -22.04
C CYS A 250 18.49 -35.30 -22.01
N GLU A 251 18.12 -36.58 -22.08
CA GLU A 251 16.71 -37.00 -22.22
C GLU A 251 15.98 -37.38 -20.92
N SER A 252 16.58 -37.14 -19.74
CA SER A 252 15.90 -37.39 -18.45
C SER A 252 15.64 -36.09 -17.67
N ASP A 253 14.47 -35.96 -17.04
CA ASP A 253 14.15 -34.82 -16.15
C ASP A 253 15.10 -34.67 -14.96
N SER A 254 15.83 -35.75 -14.62
CA SER A 254 16.92 -35.76 -13.62
C SER A 254 18.20 -35.04 -14.06
N ALA A 255 18.33 -34.63 -15.33
CA ALA A 255 19.51 -33.94 -15.84
C ALA A 255 19.43 -32.39 -15.75
N LYS A 256 18.33 -31.85 -15.21
CA LYS A 256 18.12 -30.41 -15.07
C LYS A 256 18.70 -29.92 -13.74
N ILE A 257 19.49 -28.84 -13.81
CA ILE A 257 20.08 -28.16 -12.67
C ILE A 257 19.34 -26.86 -12.37
N ASP A 258 19.39 -26.45 -11.11
CA ASP A 258 18.86 -25.16 -10.66
C ASP A 258 19.72 -24.02 -11.21
N THR A 259 19.10 -23.11 -11.95
CA THR A 259 19.79 -22.05 -12.69
C THR A 259 19.17 -20.70 -12.40
N PHE A 260 20.03 -19.75 -12.00
CA PHE A 260 19.67 -18.34 -11.84
C PHE A 260 20.26 -17.55 -13.00
N HIS A 261 19.41 -17.08 -13.91
CA HIS A 261 19.81 -16.20 -15.00
C HIS A 261 19.80 -14.76 -14.53
N ARG A 262 20.94 -14.07 -14.65
CA ARG A 262 21.08 -12.65 -14.30
C ARG A 262 21.35 -11.79 -15.52
N THR A 263 20.61 -10.70 -15.67
CA THR A 263 20.83 -9.68 -16.69
C THR A 263 21.08 -8.34 -16.01
N LEU A 264 22.19 -7.68 -16.35
CA LEU A 264 22.64 -6.45 -15.72
C LEU A 264 22.50 -5.26 -16.66
N LYS A 265 22.00 -4.14 -16.12
CA LYS A 265 21.95 -2.84 -16.80
C LYS A 265 22.76 -1.83 -15.98
N PHE A 266 23.68 -1.12 -16.65
CA PHE A 266 24.52 -0.11 -16.02
C PHE A 266 24.25 1.26 -16.63
N GLU A 267 23.95 2.24 -15.78
CA GLU A 267 23.81 3.65 -16.16
C GLU A 267 25.00 4.46 -15.62
N GLY A 268 25.50 5.37 -16.45
CA GLY A 268 26.71 6.15 -16.19
C GLY A 268 27.77 6.01 -17.30
N ALA A 269 28.75 6.91 -17.28
CA ALA A 269 29.77 7.08 -18.31
C ALA A 269 30.90 6.04 -18.21
N LEU A 270 30.54 4.76 -18.18
CA LEU A 270 31.48 3.64 -18.12
C LEU A 270 32.00 3.26 -19.51
N ASP A 271 33.32 3.11 -19.63
CA ASP A 271 33.95 2.55 -20.83
C ASP A 271 33.75 1.01 -20.93
N GLU A 272 34.04 0.44 -22.10
CA GLU A 272 33.88 -1.00 -22.37
C GLU A 272 34.72 -1.89 -21.44
N LYS A 273 35.91 -1.45 -21.05
CA LYS A 273 36.77 -2.22 -20.13
C LYS A 273 36.18 -2.22 -18.73
N GLN A 274 35.62 -1.10 -18.29
CA GLN A 274 34.92 -0.97 -17.02
C GLN A 274 33.66 -1.85 -17.04
N ARG A 275 32.83 -1.79 -18.08
CA ARG A 275 31.62 -2.63 -18.21
C ARG A 275 31.96 -4.13 -18.19
N THR A 276 32.95 -4.55 -18.97
CA THR A 276 33.43 -5.96 -18.96
C THR A 276 33.91 -6.37 -17.57
N ARG A 277 34.64 -5.48 -16.89
CA ARG A 277 35.10 -5.75 -15.53
C ARG A 277 33.94 -5.81 -14.53
N MET A 278 32.91 -4.99 -14.68
CA MET A 278 31.73 -5.01 -13.83
C MET A 278 31.01 -6.36 -13.92
N LEU A 279 30.86 -6.93 -15.12
CA LEU A 279 30.30 -8.28 -15.28
C LEU A 279 31.11 -9.32 -14.49
N GLN A 280 32.44 -9.29 -14.56
CA GLN A 280 33.30 -10.20 -13.77
C GLN A 280 33.20 -9.98 -12.25
N ILE A 281 32.84 -8.78 -11.80
CA ILE A 281 32.64 -8.47 -10.37
C ILE A 281 31.26 -8.92 -9.90
N ALA A 282 30.26 -8.96 -10.78
CA ALA A 282 28.92 -9.47 -10.45
C ALA A 282 28.95 -10.93 -9.96
N ASP A 283 29.92 -11.71 -10.44
CA ASP A 283 30.17 -13.10 -10.03
C ASP A 283 31.06 -13.23 -8.77
N LYS A 284 31.28 -12.13 -8.05
CA LYS A 284 32.11 -12.12 -6.83
C LYS A 284 31.35 -11.69 -5.59
N CYS A 285 30.05 -11.43 -5.70
CA CYS A 285 29.24 -11.09 -4.54
C CYS A 285 29.16 -12.29 -3.57
N PRO A 286 29.12 -12.06 -2.24
CA PRO A 286 29.07 -13.14 -1.25
C PRO A 286 27.99 -14.20 -1.51
N VAL A 287 26.76 -13.79 -1.85
CA VAL A 287 25.66 -14.73 -2.11
C VAL A 287 25.94 -15.60 -3.35
N HIS A 288 26.50 -15.03 -4.42
CA HIS A 288 26.91 -15.82 -5.58
C HIS A 288 27.94 -16.88 -5.19
N LYS A 289 28.94 -16.52 -4.37
CA LYS A 289 29.94 -17.49 -3.89
C LYS A 289 29.30 -18.62 -3.09
N THR A 290 28.33 -18.30 -2.22
CA THR A 290 27.59 -19.31 -1.46
C THR A 290 26.86 -20.30 -2.38
N LEU A 291 26.18 -19.80 -3.43
CA LEU A 291 25.46 -20.65 -4.40
C LEU A 291 26.39 -21.57 -5.21
N HIS A 292 27.67 -21.24 -5.32
CA HIS A 292 28.67 -22.04 -6.03
C HIS A 292 29.61 -22.82 -5.10
N SER A 293 29.35 -22.82 -3.79
CA SER A 293 30.11 -23.54 -2.78
C SER A 293 29.34 -24.73 -2.23
N GLU A 294 30.02 -25.66 -1.58
CA GLU A 294 29.35 -26.68 -0.78
C GLU A 294 28.73 -26.02 0.47
N VAL A 295 27.41 -26.08 0.58
CA VAL A 295 26.64 -25.47 1.67
C VAL A 295 26.00 -26.58 2.51
N GLN A 296 26.13 -26.47 3.83
CA GLN A 296 25.50 -27.38 4.78
C GLN A 296 24.28 -26.71 5.44
N VAL A 297 23.15 -27.43 5.48
CA VAL A 297 21.96 -27.05 6.24
C VAL A 297 21.78 -28.07 7.36
N ILE A 298 21.87 -27.62 8.61
CA ILE A 298 21.71 -28.46 9.79
C ILE A 298 20.36 -28.14 10.43
N THR A 299 19.52 -29.15 10.60
CA THR A 299 18.17 -28.99 11.16
C THR A 299 18.12 -29.53 12.60
N SER A 300 17.58 -28.73 13.51
CA SER A 300 17.31 -29.12 14.89
C SER A 300 15.96 -28.58 15.35
N GLU A 301 15.30 -29.28 16.26
CA GLU A 301 14.05 -28.84 16.87
C GLU A 301 14.33 -27.91 18.07
N LEU A 302 13.64 -26.77 18.11
CA LEU A 302 13.61 -25.91 19.29
C LEU A 302 12.66 -26.56 20.32
N LYS A 303 13.21 -27.00 21.46
CA LYS A 303 12.44 -27.58 22.56
C LYS A 303 11.93 -26.53 23.53
#